data_AF-A0A1F9L447-F1
#
_entry.id   AF-A0A1F9L447-F1
#
_cell.length_a   1.000
_cell.length_b   1.000
_cell.length_c   1.000
_cell.angle_alpha   90.00
_cell.angle_beta   90.00
_cell.angle_gamma   90.00
#
_symmetry.space_group_name_H-M   'P 1'
#
loop_
_entity.id
_entity.type
_entity.pdbx_description
1 polymer ?
#
loop_
_entity_poly.entity_id
_entity_poly.type
_entity_poly.pdbx_seq_one_letter_code
_entity_poly.pdbx_strand_id
1 'polypeptide(L)'
;MAITTFDKNMSAVAFAEAGEYDTASQILGENTKKQAGKSPAPAVKRKPYLKTVTFGAMSISAYVLLFTNEKLVTEVFTMGGWRWVYPVGAAFFFSFIHGAFASNLLSALGLEAKK
;
A
#
# COMPACT_ATOMS: atom_id res chain seq x y z
N MET A 1 -34.15 -4.81 -12.85
CA MET A 1 -33.35 -3.58 -12.69
C MET A 1 -32.65 -3.64 -11.34
N ALA A 2 -31.32 -3.63 -11.30
CA ALA A 2 -30.57 -3.69 -10.05
C ALA A 2 -30.50 -2.28 -9.44
N ILE A 3 -31.20 -2.06 -8.32
CA ILE A 3 -31.19 -0.78 -7.62
C ILE A 3 -29.79 -0.59 -7.01
N THR A 4 -29.09 0.47 -7.41
CA THR A 4 -27.72 0.72 -6.95
C THR A 4 -27.73 1.26 -5.51
N THR A 5 -26.58 1.16 -4.82
CA THR A 5 -26.43 1.72 -3.48
C THR A 5 -26.69 3.23 -3.45
N PHE A 6 -26.41 3.93 -4.56
CA PHE A 6 -26.63 5.36 -4.69
C PHE A 6 -28.12 5.71 -4.71
N ASP A 7 -28.93 5.01 -5.53
CA ASP A 7 -30.38 5.22 -5.60
C ASP A 7 -31.05 5.02 -4.23
N LYS A 8 -30.60 4.01 -3.47
CA LYS A 8 -31.11 3.73 -2.13
C LYS A 8 -30.75 4.82 -1.14
N ASN A 9 -29.50 5.29 -1.14
CA ASN A 9 -29.08 6.37 -0.26
C ASN A 9 -29.85 7.67 -0.56
N MET A 10 -30.04 7.97 -1.85
CA MET A 10 -30.83 9.13 -2.28
C MET A 10 -32.29 9.01 -1.85
N SER A 11 -32.89 7.82 -1.98
CA SER A 11 -34.25 7.58 -1.49
C SER A 11 -34.35 7.70 0.04
N ALA A 12 -33.39 7.14 0.79
CA ALA A 12 -33.37 7.23 2.24
C ALA A 12 -33.24 8.68 2.73
N VAL A 13 -32.41 9.48 2.05
CA VAL A 13 -32.29 10.93 2.33
C VAL A 13 -33.61 11.65 2.04
N ALA A 14 -34.29 11.28 0.95
CA ALA A 14 -35.59 11.87 0.58
C ALA A 14 -36.70 11.58 1.61
N PHE A 15 -36.72 10.38 2.19
CA PHE A 15 -37.65 10.06 3.28
C PHE A 15 -37.27 10.74 4.60
N ALA A 16 -35.96 10.91 4.86
CA ALA A 16 -35.49 11.63 6.02
C ALA A 16 -35.84 13.13 5.96
N GLU A 17 -35.72 13.77 4.79
CA GLU A 17 -36.12 15.18 4.62
C GLU A 17 -37.64 15.37 4.70
N ALA A 18 -38.42 14.36 4.30
CA ALA A 18 -39.88 14.35 4.44
C ALA A 18 -40.36 14.12 5.90
N GLY A 19 -39.43 13.90 6.84
CA GLY A 19 -39.73 13.64 8.25
C GLY A 19 -40.10 12.18 8.56
N GLU A 20 -39.97 11.29 7.59
CA GLU A 20 -40.20 9.85 7.74
C GLU A 20 -38.90 9.12 8.14
N TYR A 21 -38.42 9.44 9.34
CA TYR A 21 -37.15 8.93 9.86
C TYR A 21 -37.12 7.39 10.04
N ASP A 22 -38.27 6.79 10.38
CA ASP A 22 -38.38 5.35 10.58
C ASP A 22 -38.20 4.58 9.26
N THR A 23 -38.87 5.06 8.21
CA THR A 23 -38.77 4.53 6.84
C THR A 23 -37.35 4.69 6.27
N ALA A 24 -36.73 5.85 6.46
CA ALA A 24 -35.34 6.10 6.04
C ALA A 24 -34.35 5.13 6.72
N SER A 25 -34.53 4.90 8.02
CA SER A 25 -33.71 3.95 8.79
C SER A 25 -33.90 2.51 8.33
N GLN A 26 -35.12 2.10 7.97
CA GLN A 26 -35.39 0.78 7.42
C GLN A 26 -34.75 0.57 6.03
N ILE A 27 -34.82 1.56 5.15
CA ILE A 27 -34.21 1.50 3.81
C ILE A 27 -32.68 1.36 3.91
N LEU A 28 -32.06 2.02 4.88
CA LEU A 28 -30.63 1.88 5.18
C LEU A 28 -30.31 0.56 5.90
N GLY A 29 -31.16 0.14 6.84
CA GLY A 29 -30.99 -1.08 7.64
C GLY A 29 -31.19 -2.38 6.86
N GLU A 30 -31.99 -2.36 5.78
CA GLU A 30 -32.14 -3.50 4.87
C GLU A 30 -30.79 -3.89 4.22
N ASN A 31 -29.88 -2.92 4.06
CA ASN A 31 -28.53 -3.16 3.54
C ASN A 31 -27.65 -3.94 4.52
N THR A 32 -27.78 -3.72 5.84
CA THR A 32 -27.02 -4.46 6.86
C THR A 32 -27.41 -5.94 6.88
N LYS A 33 -28.70 -6.26 6.73
CA LYS A 33 -29.17 -7.66 6.64
C LYS A 33 -28.86 -8.32 5.30
N LYS A 34 -28.93 -7.61 4.17
CA LYS A 34 -28.59 -8.19 2.84
C LYS A 34 -27.07 -8.26 2.57
N GLN A 35 -26.25 -7.42 3.19
CA GLN A 35 -24.78 -7.53 3.11
C GLN A 35 -24.21 -8.59 4.07
N ALA A 36 -24.96 -9.01 5.09
CA ALA A 36 -24.57 -10.14 5.96
C ALA A 36 -24.54 -11.51 5.22
N GLY A 37 -25.15 -11.60 4.03
CA GLY A 37 -25.17 -12.81 3.20
C GLY A 37 -24.14 -12.83 2.06
N LYS A 38 -23.32 -11.80 1.92
CA LYS A 38 -22.26 -11.75 0.90
C LYS A 38 -20.98 -11.19 1.49
N SER A 39 -20.49 -11.85 2.55
CA SER A 39 -19.04 -11.95 2.72
C SER A 39 -18.49 -12.55 1.43
N PRO A 40 -17.70 -11.84 0.60
CA PRO A 40 -16.81 -12.58 -0.27
C PRO A 40 -16.00 -13.47 0.67
N ALA A 41 -15.94 -14.78 0.35
CA ALA A 41 -15.09 -15.75 1.00
C ALA A 41 -13.82 -15.07 1.49
N PRO A 42 -13.37 -15.33 2.74
CA PRO A 42 -12.32 -14.53 3.38
C PRO A 42 -11.21 -14.36 2.38
N ALA A 43 -11.06 -13.15 1.83
CA ALA A 43 -9.99 -12.85 0.93
C ALA A 43 -8.77 -13.17 1.76
N VAL A 44 -8.13 -14.30 1.46
CA VAL A 44 -7.00 -14.83 2.20
C VAL A 44 -6.07 -13.65 2.27
N LYS A 45 -5.98 -13.02 3.45
CA LYS A 45 -5.14 -11.85 3.67
C LYS A 45 -3.75 -12.41 3.42
N ARG A 46 -3.27 -12.27 2.19
CA ARG A 46 -1.97 -12.76 1.75
C ARG A 46 -1.01 -11.93 2.56
N LYS A 47 -0.58 -12.54 3.66
CA LYS A 47 0.31 -11.93 4.63
C LYS A 47 1.46 -11.30 3.84
N PRO A 48 1.81 -10.02 4.07
CA PRO A 48 2.67 -9.24 3.17
C PRO A 48 4.11 -9.75 3.05
N TYR A 49 4.47 -10.88 3.68
CA TYR A 49 5.77 -11.54 3.61
C TYR A 49 6.32 -11.72 2.19
N LEU A 50 5.47 -12.02 1.20
CA LEU A 50 5.96 -12.24 -0.17
C LEU A 50 6.49 -10.94 -0.80
N LYS A 51 5.85 -9.81 -0.49
CA LYS A 51 6.36 -8.51 -0.90
C LYS A 51 7.64 -8.20 -0.13
N THR A 52 7.68 -8.47 1.17
CA THR A 52 8.87 -8.18 1.99
C THR A 52 10.12 -8.90 1.54
N VAL A 53 10.00 -10.20 1.23
CA VAL A 53 11.13 -11.01 0.78
C VAL A 53 11.63 -10.57 -0.59
N THR A 54 10.73 -10.19 -1.51
CA THR A 54 11.13 -9.71 -2.85
C THR A 54 11.83 -8.36 -2.79
N PHE A 55 11.32 -7.41 -2.01
CA PHE A 55 11.99 -6.12 -1.82
C PHE A 55 13.28 -6.23 -1.00
N GLY A 56 13.37 -7.18 -0.05
CA GLY A 56 14.59 -7.47 0.69
C GLY A 56 15.67 -8.14 -0.14
N ALA A 57 15.28 -9.12 -0.98
CA ALA A 57 16.20 -9.72 -1.94
C ALA A 57 16.72 -8.65 -2.92
N MET A 58 15.83 -7.77 -3.41
CA MET A 58 16.23 -6.68 -4.31
C MET A 58 17.22 -5.70 -3.63
N SER A 59 16.99 -5.31 -2.37
CA SER A 59 17.90 -4.41 -1.65
C SER A 59 19.26 -5.04 -1.38
N ILE A 60 19.29 -6.32 -0.98
CA ILE A 60 20.53 -7.09 -0.79
C ILE A 60 21.28 -7.23 -2.12
N SER A 61 20.60 -7.58 -3.21
CA SER A 61 21.21 -7.68 -4.53
C SER A 61 21.82 -6.35 -5.00
N ALA A 62 21.14 -5.22 -4.76
CA ALA A 62 21.68 -3.90 -5.08
C ALA A 62 22.96 -3.59 -4.30
N TYR A 63 23.00 -3.92 -3.00
CA TYR A 63 24.20 -3.78 -2.16
C TYR A 63 25.35 -4.67 -2.61
N VAL A 64 25.06 -5.95 -2.89
CA VAL A 64 26.06 -6.90 -3.36
C VAL A 64 26.64 -6.47 -4.70
N LEU A 65 25.81 -6.02 -5.65
CA LEU A 65 26.30 -5.52 -6.95
C LEU A 65 27.20 -4.28 -6.80
N LEU A 66 26.84 -3.35 -5.91
CA LEU A 66 27.65 -2.16 -5.68
C LEU A 66 29.01 -2.52 -5.06
N PHE A 67 29.02 -3.38 -4.03
CA PHE A 67 30.25 -3.80 -3.37
C PHE A 67 31.11 -4.74 -4.22
N THR A 68 30.50 -5.57 -5.08
CA THR A 68 31.25 -6.43 -6.02
C THR A 68 32.01 -5.57 -7.05
N ASN A 69 31.45 -4.42 -7.41
CA ASN A 69 32.05 -3.48 -8.37
C ASN A 69 32.73 -2.28 -7.67
N GLU A 70 33.13 -2.43 -6.40
CA GLU A 70 33.65 -1.34 -5.57
C GLU A 70 34.82 -0.59 -6.22
N LYS A 71 35.72 -1.29 -6.93
CA LYS A 71 36.82 -0.65 -7.68
C LYS A 71 36.31 0.33 -8.73
N LEU A 72 35.33 -0.07 -9.54
CA LEU A 72 34.74 0.78 -10.58
C LEU A 72 33.94 1.93 -9.97
N VAL A 73 33.18 1.65 -8.91
CA VAL A 73 32.38 2.67 -8.21
C VAL A 73 33.29 3.71 -7.60
N THR A 74 34.34 3.30 -6.89
CA THR A 74 35.29 4.21 -6.26
C THR A 74 36.04 5.03 -7.30
N GLU A 75 36.50 4.42 -8.39
CA GLU A 75 37.17 5.13 -9.48
C GLU A 75 36.25 6.19 -10.12
N VAL A 76 35.00 5.84 -10.41
CA VAL A 76 34.01 6.76 -10.99
C VAL A 76 33.59 7.85 -9.98
N PHE A 77 33.52 7.54 -8.68
CA PHE A 77 33.08 8.47 -7.65
C PHE A 77 34.20 9.41 -7.18
N THR A 78 35.46 9.01 -7.32
CA THR A 78 36.64 9.79 -6.90
C THR A 78 37.29 10.57 -8.05
N MET A 79 37.02 10.22 -9.31
CA MET A 79 37.31 11.09 -10.45
C MET A 79 36.45 12.36 -10.35
N GLY A 80 37.00 13.41 -9.73
CA GLY A 80 36.32 14.69 -9.54
C GLY A 80 35.80 15.35 -10.83
N GLY A 81 35.05 16.46 -10.67
CA GLY A 81 34.35 17.15 -11.75
C GLY A 81 32.84 16.85 -11.71
N TRP A 82 32.16 16.82 -12.87
CA TRP A 82 30.71 16.59 -12.96
C TRP A 82 30.22 15.24 -12.39
N ARG A 83 31.14 14.31 -12.16
CA ARG A 83 30.86 12.98 -11.60
C ARG A 83 30.45 12.95 -10.14
N TRP A 84 30.46 14.08 -9.41
CA TRP A 84 29.91 14.20 -8.06
C TRP A 84 28.42 13.79 -7.99
N VAL A 85 27.70 13.86 -9.12
CA VAL A 85 26.32 13.41 -9.23
C VAL A 85 26.17 11.91 -9.01
N TYR A 86 27.20 11.11 -9.29
CA TYR A 86 27.15 9.67 -9.13
C TYR A 86 27.03 9.22 -7.65
N PRO A 87 27.89 9.66 -6.71
CA PRO A 87 27.71 9.33 -5.29
C PRO A 87 26.40 9.87 -4.71
N VAL A 88 25.97 11.07 -5.11
CA VAL A 88 24.71 11.66 -4.65
C VAL A 88 23.51 10.87 -5.17
N GLY A 89 23.49 10.55 -6.47
CA GLY A 89 22.44 9.76 -7.09
C GLY A 89 22.38 8.34 -6.54
N ALA A 90 23.53 7.72 -6.29
CA ALA A 90 23.61 6.43 -5.63
C ALA A 90 23.02 6.50 -4.22
N ALA A 91 23.39 7.50 -3.41
CA ALA A 91 22.81 7.66 -2.07
C ALA A 91 21.27 7.74 -2.12
N PHE A 92 20.69 8.55 -3.02
CA PHE A 92 19.24 8.62 -3.21
C PHE A 92 18.61 7.30 -3.66
N PHE A 93 19.23 6.62 -4.63
CA PHE A 93 18.76 5.33 -5.14
C PHE A 93 18.73 4.26 -4.03
N PHE A 94 19.81 4.17 -3.25
CA PHE A 94 19.90 3.26 -2.11
C PHE A 94 18.89 3.63 -1.02
N SER A 95 18.72 4.92 -0.69
CA SER A 95 17.71 5.37 0.27
C SER A 95 16.30 4.99 -0.16
N PHE A 96 15.97 5.10 -1.45
CA PHE A 96 14.64 4.74 -1.95
C PHE A 96 14.39 3.22 -1.84
N ILE A 97 15.33 2.40 -2.30
CA ILE A 97 15.20 0.94 -2.27
C ILE A 97 15.20 0.42 -0.83
N HIS A 98 16.13 0.89 -0.01
CA HIS A 98 16.23 0.49 1.39
C HIS A 98 15.00 0.97 2.19
N GLY A 99 14.49 2.17 1.92
CA GLY A 99 13.27 2.69 2.53
C GLY A 99 12.02 1.86 2.19
N ALA A 100 11.87 1.48 0.91
CA ALA A 100 10.81 0.57 0.47
C ALA A 100 10.93 -0.81 1.14
N PHE A 101 12.16 -1.32 1.30
CA PHE A 101 12.43 -2.53 2.06
C PHE A 101 12.04 -2.40 3.53
N ALA A 102 12.44 -1.31 4.22
CA ALA A 102 12.14 -1.09 5.63
C ALA A 102 10.64 -1.06 5.91
N SER A 103 9.87 -0.36 5.07
CA SER A 103 8.39 -0.33 5.16
C SER A 103 7.78 -1.72 5.03
N ASN A 104 8.29 -2.52 4.10
CA ASN A 104 7.83 -3.89 3.90
C ASN A 104 8.31 -4.84 5.01
N LEU A 105 9.49 -4.60 5.58
CA LEU A 105 10.03 -5.38 6.70
C LEU A 105 9.18 -5.19 7.95
N LEU A 106 8.83 -3.94 8.27
CA LEU A 106 7.90 -3.59 9.35
C LEU A 106 6.53 -4.26 9.15
N SER A 107 6.04 -4.26 7.91
CA SER A 107 4.77 -4.91 7.53
C SER A 107 4.82 -6.44 7.70
N ALA A 108 5.95 -7.09 7.39
CA ALA A 108 6.14 -8.53 7.63
C ALA A 108 6.33 -8.87 9.11
N LEU A 109 7.03 -8.04 9.86
CA LEU A 109 7.22 -8.22 11.30
C LEU A 109 5.90 -8.00 12.08
N GLY A 110 4.84 -7.51 11.42
CA GLY A 110 3.55 -7.25 12.05
C GLY A 110 3.57 -6.04 12.98
N LEU A 111 4.63 -5.23 12.92
CA LEU A 111 4.79 -3.97 13.65
C LEU A 111 4.20 -2.78 12.88
N GLU A 112 3.37 -3.04 11.88
CA GLU A 112 2.66 -2.01 11.13
C GLU A 112 1.63 -1.36 12.06
N ALA A 113 1.89 -0.12 12.45
CA ALA A 113 1.03 0.64 13.35
C ALA A 113 -0.39 0.71 12.77
N LYS A 114 -1.37 0.35 13.61
CA LYS A 114 -2.80 0.48 13.32
C LYS A 114 -3.09 1.95 12.99
N LYS A 115 -3.53 2.22 11.76
CA LYS A 115 -4.12 3.51 11.37
C LYS A 115 -5.37 3.81 12.18
#